data_AF-A0A519T4R0-F1
#
_entry.id   AF-A0A519T4R0-F1
#
_cell.length_a   1.000
_cell.length_b   1.000
_cell.length_c   1.000
_cell.angle_alpha   90.00
_cell.angle_beta   90.00
_cell.angle_gamma   90.00
#
_symmetry.space_group_name_H-M   'P 1'
#
loop_
_entity.id
_entity.type
_entity.pdbx_description
1 polymer ?
#
loop_
_entity_poly.entity_id
_entity_poly.type
_entity_poly.pdbx_seq_one_letter_code
_entity_poly.pdbx_strand_id
1 'polypeptide(L)' 'FTQLLTLDHEQRKALPGMFPMRADMLVVASVIIKYVLTTYKLTQITTSAFALKEGLLAELLAK' A
#
# COMPACT_ATOMS: atom_id res chain seq x y z
N PHE A 1 -10.16 2.66 5.83
CA PHE A 1 -9.73 4.07 5.78
C PHE A 1 -9.87 4.78 7.11
N THR A 2 -11.06 4.83 7.70
CA THR A 2 -11.31 5.59 8.94
C THR A 2 -10.33 5.19 10.06
N GLN A 3 -10.11 3.89 10.29
CA GLN A 3 -9.14 3.39 11.27
C GLN A 3 -7.71 3.92 11.04
N LEU A 4 -7.27 4.09 9.79
CA LEU A 4 -5.91 4.57 9.49
C LEU A 4 -5.75 6.07 9.77
N LEU A 5 -6.84 6.82 9.81
CA LEU A 5 -6.87 8.25 10.09
C LEU A 5 -7.07 8.57 11.57
N THR A 6 -7.60 7.63 12.35
CA THR A 6 -7.93 7.84 13.78
C THR A 6 -6.86 7.31 14.73
N LEU A 7 -6.07 6.32 14.32
CA LEU A 7 -5.02 5.74 15.17
C LEU A 7 -3.77 6.63 15.19
N ASP A 8 -3.17 6.78 16.36
CA ASP A 8 -1.85 7.39 16.51
C ASP A 8 -0.72 6.48 15.98
N HIS A 9 0.52 6.96 16.04
CA HIS A 9 1.67 6.24 15.49
C HIS A 9 1.93 4.90 16.19
N GLU A 10 1.85 4.85 17.52
CA GLU A 10 2.11 3.64 18.30
C GLU A 10 1.01 2.61 18.11
N GLN A 11 -0.24 3.07 18.05
CA GLN A 11 -1.39 2.24 17.74
C GLN A 11 -1.28 1.64 16.33
N ARG A 12 -0.75 2.38 15.34
CA ARG A 12 -0.48 1.83 14.01
C ARG A 12 0.63 0.78 14.01
N LYS A 13 1.72 1.01 14.75
CA LYS A 13 2.80 0.01 14.89
C LYS A 13 2.32 -1.30 15.49
N ALA A 14 1.35 -1.23 16.42
CA ALA A 14 0.79 -2.39 17.09
C ALA A 14 -0.20 -3.21 16.22
N LEU A 15 -0.55 -2.74 15.02
CA LEU A 15 -1.46 -3.47 14.13
C LEU A 15 -0.85 -4.82 13.70
N PRO A 16 -1.62 -5.92 13.69
CA PRO A 16 -1.11 -7.22 13.28
C PRO A 16 -0.65 -7.19 11.82
N GLY A 17 0.57 -7.66 11.57
CA GLY A 17 1.19 -7.65 10.24
C GLY A 17 1.81 -6.30 9.82
N MET A 18 1.82 -5.30 10.70
CA MET A 18 2.49 -4.02 10.47
C MET A 18 4.00 -4.14 10.65
N PHE A 19 4.76 -3.77 9.62
CA PHE A 19 6.20 -3.53 9.77
C PHE A 19 6.41 -2.13 10.35
N PRO A 20 7.22 -1.95 11.41
CA PRO A 20 7.37 -0.66 12.09
C PRO A 20 7.68 0.52 11.16
N MET A 21 8.57 0.33 10.17
CA MET A 21 8.93 1.36 9.19
C MET A 21 7.77 1.79 8.27
N ARG A 22 6.70 0.98 8.17
CA ARG A 22 5.53 1.30 7.36
C ARG A 22 4.55 2.20 8.11
N ALA A 23 4.57 2.21 9.44
CA ALA A 23 3.61 2.97 10.25
C ALA A 23 3.72 4.51 10.07
N ASP A 24 4.92 4.98 9.69
CA ASP A 24 5.19 6.38 9.35
C ASP A 24 4.44 6.82 8.08
N MET A 25 4.56 6.05 7.00
CA MET A 25 4.07 6.43 5.68
C MET A 25 2.68 5.89 5.35
N LEU A 26 2.12 5.01 6.19
CA LEU A 26 0.85 4.34 5.95
C LEU A 26 -0.32 5.32 5.71
N VAL A 27 -0.38 6.40 6.49
CA VAL A 27 -1.46 7.38 6.42
C VAL A 27 -1.43 8.14 5.10
N VAL A 28 -0.25 8.66 4.71
CA VAL A 28 -0.05 9.40 3.47
C VAL A 28 -0.30 8.52 2.26
N ALA A 29 0.24 7.29 2.25
CA ALA A 29 0.01 6.32 1.18
C ALA A 29 -1.49 6.01 1.01
N SER A 30 -2.22 5.89 2.13
CA SER A 30 -3.67 5.71 2.11
C SER A 30 -4.36 6.91 1.45
N VAL A 31 -4.05 8.15 1.83
CA VAL A 31 -4.66 9.33 1.19
C VAL A 31 -4.49 9.31 -0.34
N ILE A 32 -3.30 8.96 -0.83
CA ILE A 32 -3.01 8.84 -2.27
C ILE A 32 -3.86 7.73 -2.92
N ILE A 33 -3.95 6.55 -2.30
CA ILE A 33 -4.80 5.46 -2.80
C ILE A 33 -6.26 5.93 -2.91
N LYS A 34 -6.81 6.58 -1.87
CA LYS A 34 -8.19 7.09 -1.90
C LYS A 34 -8.40 8.10 -3.02
N TYR A 35 -7.44 8.99 -3.22
CA TYR A 35 -7.49 9.99 -4.29
C TYR A 35 -7.60 9.32 -5.66
N VAL A 36 -6.72 8.35 -5.96
CA VAL A 36 -6.74 7.62 -7.23
C VAL A 36 -8.06 6.86 -7.42
N LEU A 37 -8.52 6.12 -6.41
CA LEU A 37 -9.77 5.36 -6.50
C LEU A 37 -10.98 6.26 -6.78
N THR A 38 -11.05 7.40 -6.10
CA THR A 38 -12.17 8.34 -6.24
C THR A 38 -12.12 9.06 -7.58
N THR A 39 -10.94 9.53 -7.98
CA THR A 39 -10.73 10.29 -9.23
C THR A 39 -11.12 9.47 -10.45
N TYR A 40 -10.74 8.19 -10.47
CA TYR A 40 -10.98 7.29 -11.60
C TYR A 40 -12.20 6.37 -11.40
N LYS A 41 -12.98 6.57 -10.33
CA LYS A 41 -14.17 5.78 -9.99
C LYS A 41 -13.90 4.26 -9.96
N LEU A 42 -12.73 3.87 -9.45
CA LEU A 42 -12.35 2.47 -9.31
C LEU A 42 -13.06 1.87 -8.10
N THR A 43 -13.78 0.76 -8.32
CA THR A 43 -14.56 0.08 -7.27
C THR A 43 -13.87 -1.17 -6.73
N GLN A 44 -12.80 -1.63 -7.39
CA GLN A 44 -12.07 -2.83 -7.02
C GLN A 44 -10.56 -2.60 -7.10
N ILE A 45 -9.84 -3.27 -6.21
CA ILE A 45 -8.38 -3.31 -6.18
C ILE A 45 -7.97 -4.76 -5.99
N THR A 46 -6.99 -5.20 -6.77
CA THR A 46 -6.32 -6.48 -6.58
C THR A 46 -4.86 -6.21 -6.25
N THR A 47 -4.36 -6.82 -5.18
CA THR A 47 -2.95 -6.73 -4.81
C THR A 47 -2.15 -7.76 -5.59
N SER A 48 -1.17 -7.31 -6.36
CA SER A 48 -0.20 -8.20 -7.01
C SER A 48 0.91 -8.56 -6.03
N ALA A 49 1.32 -9.83 -6.03
CA ALA A 49 2.55 -10.28 -5.35
C ALA A 49 3.83 -9.91 -6.11
N PHE A 50 3.70 -9.46 -7.36
CA PHE A 50 4.78 -9.13 -8.29
C PHE A 50 4.86 -7.61 -8.46
N ALA A 51 6.07 -7.06 -8.41
CA ALA A 51 6.34 -5.63 -8.62
C ALA A 51 7.64 -5.45 -9.42
N LEU A 52 8.47 -4.48 -9.03
CA LEU A 52 9.65 -4.06 -9.80
C LEU A 52 10.67 -5.18 -10.01
N LYS A 53 11.02 -5.91 -8.95
CA LYS A 53 12.08 -6.93 -9.02
C LYS A 53 11.68 -8.13 -9.87
N GLU A 54 10.41 -8.53 -9.81
CA GLU A 54 9.91 -9.62 -10.64
C GLU A 54 9.71 -9.18 -12.10
N GLY A 55 9.35 -7.92 -12.35
CA GLY A 55 9.33 -7.35 -13.70
C GLY A 55 10.71 -7.39 -14.35
N LEU A 56 11.76 -7.00 -13.63
CA LEU A 56 13.14 -7.11 -14.09
C LEU A 56 13.54 -8.57 -14.36
N LEU A 57 13.17 -9.50 -13.45
CA LEU A 57 13.46 -10.92 -13.63
C LEU A 57 12.80 -11.46 -14.90
N ALA A 58 11.54 -11.10 -15.17
CA ALA A 58 10.83 -11.51 -16.38
C ALA A 58 11.52 -10.99 -17.65
N GLU A 59 12.04 -9.77 -17.64
CA GLU A 59 12.80 -9.20 -18.76
C GLU A 59 14.12 -9.95 -19.00
N LEU A 60 14.83 -10.33 -17.93
CA LEU A 60 16.08 -11.09 -18.03
C LEU A 60 15.87 -12.52 -18.55
N LEU A 61 14.73 -13.15 -18.22
CA LEU A 61 14.39 -14.51 -18.65
C LEU A 61 13.76 -14.58 -20.05
N ALA A 62 13.25 -13.46 -20.57
CA ALA A 62 12.66 -13.38 -21.91
C ALA A 62 13.70 -13.19 -23.03
N LYS A 63 14.99 -13.11 -22.67
CA LYS A 63 16.14 -13.15 -23.58
C LYS A 63 16.75 -14.55 -23.62
#